data_AF-A0A9D0CZ18-F1
#
_entry.id   AF-A0A9D0CZ18-F1
#
_cell.length_a   1.000
_cell.length_b   1.000
_cell.length_c   1.000
_cell.angle_alpha   90.00
_cell.angle_beta   90.00
_cell.angle_gamma   90.00
#
_symmetry.space_group_name_H-M   'P 1'
#
loop_
_entity.id
_entity.type
_entity.pdbx_description
1 polymer ?
#
loop_
_entity_poly.entity_id
_entity_poly.type
_entity_poly.pdbx_seq_one_letter_code
_entity_poly.pdbx_strand_id
1 'polypeptide(L)'
;MNDLLPKLRRAFIGLDNRYPLADGSSRQRIYLDSSASTLMMKPAYEAARHYLRHYANTHTSVHTSARITAQTMAWASETTLAFVGAEPRHYLATFLGSGATAAINRAAAGLAALRPERDVVLVSSMEHHSN
;
A
#
# COMPACT_ATOMS: atom_id res chain seq x y z
N MET A 1 -19.19 19.06 0.95
CA MET A 1 -18.05 18.67 0.09
C MET A 1 -16.95 19.74 0.03
N ASN A 2 -17.26 21.04 0.14
CA ASN A 2 -16.29 22.16 0.03
C ASN A 2 -15.16 22.22 1.10
N ASP A 3 -15.23 21.46 2.18
CA ASP A 3 -14.26 21.52 3.29
C ASP A 3 -13.23 20.36 3.29
N LEU A 4 -13.33 19.42 2.34
CA LEU A 4 -12.44 18.25 2.30
C LEU A 4 -11.07 18.56 1.66
N LEU A 5 -11.08 19.30 0.55
CA LEU A 5 -9.85 19.61 -0.18
C LEU A 5 -8.83 20.41 0.65
N PRO A 6 -9.21 21.44 1.43
CA PRO A 6 -8.28 22.13 2.32
C PRO A 6 -7.67 21.19 3.38
N LYS A 7 -8.46 20.25 3.92
CA LYS A 7 -7.98 19.25 4.89
C LYS A 7 -6.99 18.28 4.24
N LEU A 8 -7.30 17.75 3.06
CA LEU A 8 -6.43 16.84 2.32
C LEU A 8 -5.10 17.49 1.93
N ARG A 9 -5.10 18.76 1.50
CA ARG A 9 -3.88 19.51 1.16
C ARG A 9 -2.88 19.61 2.30
N ARG A 10 -3.34 19.52 3.55
CA ARG A 10 -2.49 19.57 4.75
C ARG A 10 -2.22 18.19 5.35
N ALA A 11 -2.79 17.13 4.77
CA ALA A 11 -2.72 15.79 5.34
C ALA A 11 -1.44 15.04 4.98
N PHE A 12 -0.62 15.53 4.05
CA PHE A 12 0.60 14.86 3.60
C PHE A 12 1.85 15.41 4.29
N ILE A 13 2.74 14.51 4.69
CA ILE A 13 3.98 14.85 5.40
C ILE A 13 4.97 15.50 4.43
N GLY A 14 5.58 16.62 4.85
CA GLY A 14 6.66 17.30 4.14
C GLY A 14 6.23 18.19 2.98
N LEU A 15 4.94 18.55 2.88
CA LEU A 15 4.45 19.57 1.93
C LEU A 15 4.81 21.00 2.34
N ASP A 16 5.08 21.23 3.61
CA ASP A 16 5.52 22.49 4.20
C ASP A 16 7.04 22.72 4.09
N ASN A 17 7.79 21.68 3.70
CA ASN A 17 9.22 21.77 3.43
C ASN A 17 9.52 22.85 2.40
N ARG A 18 10.63 23.54 2.59
CA ARG A 18 11.12 24.55 1.65
C ARG A 18 12.44 24.10 1.04
N TYR A 19 12.56 24.25 -0.26
CA TYR A 19 13.78 23.93 -1.00
C TYR A 19 14.42 25.20 -1.57
N PRO A 20 15.76 25.27 -1.63
CA PRO A 20 16.45 26.34 -2.33
C PRO A 20 16.23 26.21 -3.84
N LEU A 21 16.17 27.34 -4.52
CA LEU A 21 16.10 27.46 -5.96
C LEU A 21 17.44 27.95 -6.53
N ALA A 22 17.61 27.80 -7.84
CA ALA A 22 18.84 28.21 -8.54
C ALA A 22 19.12 29.72 -8.46
N ASP A 23 18.08 30.54 -8.27
CA ASP A 23 18.19 32.00 -8.09
C ASP A 23 18.56 32.41 -6.64
N GLY A 24 18.85 31.44 -5.77
CA GLY A 24 19.16 31.66 -4.36
C GLY A 24 17.92 31.89 -3.48
N SER A 25 16.72 31.97 -4.06
CA SER A 25 15.47 32.04 -3.30
C SER A 25 15.08 30.67 -2.75
N SER A 26 14.01 30.63 -1.96
CA SER A 26 13.47 29.39 -1.41
C SER A 26 11.97 29.33 -1.68
N ARG A 27 11.46 28.16 -2.05
CA ARG A 27 10.02 27.91 -2.25
C ARG A 27 9.55 26.70 -1.48
N GLN A 28 8.28 26.74 -1.09
CA GLN A 28 7.59 25.58 -0.55
C GLN A 28 7.54 24.47 -1.60
N ARG A 29 7.69 23.23 -1.15
CA ARG A 29 7.65 22.03 -1.98
C ARG A 29 6.36 21.97 -2.78
N ILE A 30 6.50 21.77 -4.09
CA ILE A 30 5.43 21.39 -5.01
C ILE A 30 5.74 19.97 -5.47
N TYR A 31 4.87 19.01 -5.16
CA TYR A 31 5.09 17.59 -5.49
C TYR A 31 4.21 17.16 -6.66
N LEU A 32 4.84 16.89 -7.81
CA LEU A 32 4.17 16.54 -9.07
C LEU A 32 4.67 15.19 -9.62
N ASP A 33 4.99 14.25 -8.73
CA ASP A 33 5.56 12.94 -9.07
C ASP A 33 4.77 11.78 -8.42
N SER A 34 3.46 11.97 -8.26
CA SER A 34 2.60 11.00 -7.56
C SER A 34 2.39 9.69 -8.32
N SER A 35 2.68 9.65 -9.63
CA SER A 35 2.64 8.42 -10.43
C SER A 35 3.80 7.48 -10.12
N ALA A 36 4.96 8.02 -9.69
CA ALA A 36 6.08 7.21 -9.24
C ALA A 36 5.88 6.72 -7.79
N SER A 37 5.48 7.62 -6.90
CA SER A 37 5.05 7.28 -5.54
C SER A 37 4.24 8.41 -4.91
N THR A 38 3.30 8.12 -4.03
CA THR A 38 2.56 9.17 -3.31
C THR A 38 3.29 9.61 -2.05
N LEU A 39 3.10 10.86 -1.63
CA LEU A 39 3.53 11.28 -0.29
C LEU A 39 2.80 10.49 0.80
N MET A 40 3.48 10.29 1.93
CA MET A 40 2.88 9.66 3.10
C MET A 40 1.80 10.56 3.72
N MET A 41 0.58 10.05 3.79
CA MET A 41 -0.54 10.72 4.45
C MET A 41 -0.43 10.54 5.97
N LYS A 42 -0.46 11.65 6.71
CA LYS A 42 -0.25 11.71 8.16
C LYS A 42 -1.17 10.75 8.95
N PRO A 43 -2.49 10.69 8.71
CA PRO A 43 -3.35 9.67 9.32
C PRO A 43 -2.86 8.22 9.16
N ALA A 44 -2.41 7.83 7.95
CA ALA A 44 -1.92 6.47 7.70
C ALA A 44 -0.60 6.21 8.45
N TYR A 45 0.31 7.19 8.43
CA TYR A 45 1.56 7.12 9.21
C TYR A 45 1.30 6.99 10.72
N GLU A 46 0.38 7.79 11.26
CA GLU A 46 0.00 7.76 12.68
C GLU A 46 -0.62 6.42 13.08
N ALA A 47 -1.51 5.87 12.25
CA ALA A 47 -2.10 4.54 12.47
C ALA A 47 -1.03 3.44 12.49
N ALA A 48 -0.12 3.44 11.51
CA ALA A 48 0.99 2.50 11.46
C ALA A 48 1.91 2.66 12.69
N ARG A 49 2.26 3.90 13.06
CA ARG A 49 3.10 4.18 14.22
C ARG A 49 2.46 3.74 15.54
N HIS A 50 1.14 3.92 15.67
CA HIS A 50 0.40 3.46 16.84
C HIS A 50 0.41 1.93 16.92
N TYR A 51 0.10 1.25 15.81
CA TYR A 51 0.16 -0.21 15.72
C TYR A 51 1.55 -0.77 16.06
N LEU A 52 2.63 -0.15 15.58
CA LEU A 52 4.00 -0.62 15.81
C LEU A 52 4.37 -0.72 17.31
N ARG A 53 3.70 0.02 18.20
CA ARG A 53 3.90 -0.10 19.66
C ARG A 53 3.40 -1.42 20.22
N HIS A 54 2.54 -2.12 19.48
CA HIS A 54 1.93 -3.39 19.84
C HIS A 54 2.40 -4.55 18.94
N TYR A 55 3.39 -4.31 18.07
CA TYR A 55 3.87 -5.29 17.12
C TYR A 55 4.34 -6.57 17.81
N ALA A 56 3.83 -7.71 17.32
CA ALA A 56 4.19 -9.03 17.77
C ALA A 56 4.00 -10.04 16.64
N ASN A 57 4.57 -11.23 16.82
CA ASN A 57 4.34 -12.34 15.88
C ASN A 57 2.85 -12.75 15.89
N THR A 58 2.26 -12.93 14.71
CA THR A 58 0.87 -13.38 14.51
C THR A 58 0.66 -14.88 14.79
N HIS A 59 1.74 -15.67 14.90
CA HIS A 59 1.67 -17.12 15.11
C HIS A 59 1.39 -17.54 16.57
N THR A 60 1.10 -16.59 17.46
CA THR A 60 0.73 -16.86 18.86
C THR A 60 -0.43 -15.97 19.27
N SER A 61 -1.25 -16.42 20.21
CA SER A 61 -2.32 -15.62 20.83
C SER A 61 -2.14 -15.50 22.34
N VAL A 62 -0.98 -15.95 22.86
CA VAL A 62 -0.73 -16.12 24.29
C VAL A 62 -0.65 -14.79 25.05
N HIS A 63 -0.23 -13.72 24.37
CA HIS A 63 -0.08 -12.39 24.97
C HIS A 63 -0.84 -11.31 24.20
N THR A 64 -1.12 -10.21 24.90
CA THR A 64 -1.96 -9.11 24.42
C THR A 64 -1.48 -8.53 23.08
N SER A 65 -0.18 -8.26 22.93
CA SER A 65 0.37 -7.72 21.68
C SER A 65 0.14 -8.62 20.46
N ALA A 66 0.21 -9.94 20.64
CA ALA A 66 -0.03 -10.87 19.54
C ALA A 66 -1.51 -10.91 19.14
N ARG A 67 -2.42 -10.84 20.12
CA ARG A 67 -3.86 -10.70 19.86
C ARG A 67 -4.18 -9.40 19.13
N ILE A 68 -3.60 -8.28 19.56
CA ILE A 68 -3.76 -6.97 18.89
C ILE A 68 -3.24 -7.06 17.45
N THR A 69 -2.09 -7.68 17.23
CA THR A 69 -1.50 -7.81 15.90
C THR A 69 -2.36 -8.67 14.98
N ALA A 70 -2.82 -9.83 15.44
CA ALA A 70 -3.73 -10.69 14.68
C ALA A 70 -5.03 -9.97 14.29
N GLN A 71 -5.65 -9.26 15.24
CA GLN A 71 -6.87 -8.48 14.98
C GLN A 71 -6.62 -7.34 13.99
N THR A 72 -5.49 -6.64 14.10
CA THR A 72 -5.14 -5.53 13.20
C THR A 72 -4.94 -6.04 11.78
N MET A 73 -4.26 -7.18 11.61
CA MET A 73 -4.06 -7.79 10.29
C MET A 73 -5.37 -8.30 9.69
N ALA A 74 -6.26 -8.90 10.49
CA ALA A 74 -7.60 -9.30 10.04
C ALA A 74 -8.42 -8.09 9.59
N TRP A 75 -8.44 -7.02 10.40
CA TRP A 75 -9.11 -5.77 10.05
C TRP A 75 -8.54 -5.13 8.76
N ALA A 76 -7.22 -5.13 8.58
CA ALA A 76 -6.58 -4.62 7.37
C ALA A 76 -6.97 -5.44 6.13
N SER A 77 -7.05 -6.77 6.27
CA SER A 77 -7.50 -7.68 5.21
C SER A 77 -8.94 -7.40 4.81
N GLU A 78 -9.87 -7.36 5.77
CA GLU A 78 -11.29 -7.06 5.56
C GLU A 78 -11.49 -5.68 4.93
N THR A 79 -10.78 -4.66 5.43
CA THR A 79 -10.82 -3.30 4.90
C THR A 79 -10.35 -3.25 3.45
N THR A 80 -9.28 -3.98 3.11
CA THR A 80 -8.76 -4.06 1.74
C THR A 80 -9.75 -4.72 0.80
N LEU A 81 -10.35 -5.85 1.21
CA LEU A 81 -11.36 -6.56 0.42
C LEU A 81 -12.59 -5.67 0.18
N ALA A 82 -13.09 -5.00 1.23
CA ALA A 82 -14.21 -4.08 1.12
C ALA A 82 -13.91 -2.90 0.19
N PHE A 83 -12.70 -2.33 0.27
CA PHE A 83 -12.26 -1.21 -0.57
C PHE A 83 -12.31 -1.56 -2.07
N VAL A 84 -11.92 -2.79 -2.43
CA VAL A 84 -11.93 -3.26 -3.83
C VAL A 84 -13.24 -3.97 -4.22
N GLY A 85 -14.21 -4.08 -3.32
CA GLY A 85 -15.47 -4.77 -3.56
C GLY A 85 -15.35 -6.30 -3.71
N ALA A 86 -14.32 -6.92 -3.11
CA ALA A 86 -14.07 -8.35 -3.19
C ALA A 86 -14.76 -9.12 -2.04
N GLU A 87 -15.48 -10.19 -2.38
CA GLU A 87 -16.17 -11.03 -1.38
C GLU A 87 -15.17 -11.97 -0.68
N PRO A 88 -15.07 -11.96 0.67
CA PRO A 88 -14.10 -12.78 1.41
C PRO A 88 -14.26 -14.30 1.24
N ARG A 89 -15.42 -14.76 0.74
CA ARG A 89 -15.65 -16.18 0.44
C ARG A 89 -14.85 -16.65 -0.77
N HIS A 90 -14.57 -15.74 -1.71
CA HIS A 90 -13.94 -16.04 -3.00
C HIS A 90 -12.53 -15.45 -3.10
N TYR A 91 -12.24 -14.39 -2.35
CA TYR A 91 -11.00 -13.63 -2.46
C TYR A 91 -10.29 -13.51 -1.12
N LEU A 92 -8.96 -13.44 -1.19
CA LEU A 92 -8.07 -13.24 -0.05
C LEU A 92 -7.18 -12.02 -0.30
N ALA A 93 -7.14 -11.08 0.64
CA ALA A 93 -6.13 -10.02 0.63
C ALA A 93 -4.79 -10.58 1.11
N THR A 94 -3.73 -10.30 0.34
CA THR A 94 -2.36 -10.73 0.67
C THR A 94 -1.43 -9.53 0.73
N PHE A 95 -0.52 -9.53 1.71
CA PHE A 95 0.42 -8.43 1.94
C PHE A 95 1.85 -8.90 1.67
N LEU A 96 2.39 -8.59 0.48
CA LEU A 96 3.64 -9.17 -0.03
C LEU A 96 4.87 -8.26 0.12
N GLY A 97 4.71 -7.07 0.72
CA GLY A 97 5.81 -6.14 1.03
C GLY A 97 6.38 -5.38 -0.18
N SER A 98 6.76 -6.08 -1.25
CA SER A 98 7.40 -5.49 -2.44
C SER A 98 6.42 -4.98 -3.50
N GLY A 99 5.18 -4.67 -3.10
CA GLY A 99 4.15 -4.11 -3.97
C GLY A 99 3.63 -5.08 -5.03
N ALA A 100 3.06 -4.51 -6.10
CA ALA A 100 2.40 -5.26 -7.18
C ALA A 100 3.34 -6.24 -7.90
N THR A 101 4.61 -5.88 -8.09
CA THR A 101 5.60 -6.71 -8.75
C THR A 101 5.75 -8.09 -8.09
N ALA A 102 5.79 -8.17 -6.76
CA ALA A 102 5.87 -9.47 -6.07
C ALA A 102 4.57 -10.28 -6.19
N ALA A 103 3.42 -9.62 -6.24
CA ALA A 103 2.13 -10.28 -6.45
C ALA A 103 2.07 -10.93 -7.83
N ILE A 104 2.43 -10.18 -8.87
CA ILE A 104 2.43 -10.66 -10.26
C ILE A 104 3.42 -11.81 -10.44
N ASN A 105 4.66 -11.66 -9.96
CA ASN A 105 5.65 -12.74 -10.06
C ASN A 105 5.19 -14.03 -9.35
N ARG A 106 4.57 -13.91 -8.18
CA ARG A 106 4.07 -15.09 -7.45
C ARG A 106 2.89 -15.74 -8.16
N ALA A 107 2.01 -14.95 -8.77
CA ALA A 107 0.92 -15.46 -9.59
C ALA A 107 1.44 -16.15 -10.85
N ALA A 108 2.39 -15.54 -11.57
CA ALA A 108 3.01 -16.11 -12.77
C ALA A 108 3.69 -17.45 -12.49
N ALA A 109 4.53 -17.50 -11.45
CA ALA A 109 5.21 -18.73 -11.03
C ALA A 109 4.22 -19.83 -10.63
N GLY A 110 3.16 -19.47 -9.89
CA GLY A 110 2.12 -20.41 -9.49
C GLY A 110 1.33 -20.95 -10.69
N LEU A 111 0.92 -20.09 -11.61
CA LEU A 111 0.16 -20.47 -12.80
C LEU A 111 1.01 -21.35 -13.74
N ALA A 112 2.27 -21.00 -13.98
CA ALA A 112 3.18 -21.79 -14.80
C ALA A 112 3.39 -23.20 -14.23
N ALA A 113 3.50 -23.33 -12.90
CA ALA A 113 3.62 -24.62 -12.24
C ALA A 113 2.31 -25.43 -12.27
N LEU A 114 1.16 -24.77 -12.12
CA LEU A 114 -0.15 -25.44 -12.09
C LEU A 114 -0.65 -25.86 -13.48
N ARG A 115 -0.30 -25.08 -14.52
CA ARG A 115 -0.82 -25.22 -15.89
C ARG A 115 0.33 -25.18 -16.91
N PRO A 116 1.30 -26.10 -16.83
CA PRO A 116 2.47 -26.09 -17.73
C PRO A 116 2.10 -26.26 -19.20
N GLU A 117 0.91 -26.76 -19.51
CA GLU A 117 0.40 -26.90 -20.88
C GLU A 117 -0.16 -25.59 -21.47
N ARG A 118 -0.24 -24.51 -20.67
CA ARG A 118 -0.67 -23.18 -21.08
C ARG A 118 0.55 -22.26 -21.18
N ASP A 119 1.27 -22.36 -22.29
CA ASP A 119 2.56 -21.71 -22.53
C ASP A 119 2.48 -20.34 -23.24
N VAL A 120 1.28 -19.91 -23.61
CA VAL A 120 1.02 -18.59 -24.22
C VAL A 120 0.37 -17.65 -23.22
N VAL A 121 0.96 -16.46 -23.06
CA VAL A 121 0.42 -15.35 -22.25
C VAL A 121 0.11 -14.18 -23.16
N LEU A 122 -1.09 -13.62 -23.05
CA LEU A 122 -1.51 -12.42 -23.78
C LEU A 122 -1.32 -11.18 -22.90
N VAL A 123 -0.61 -10.19 -23.43
CA VAL A 123 -0.36 -8.89 -22.77
C VAL A 123 -0.63 -7.74 -23.73
N SER A 124 -0.81 -6.52 -23.20
CA SER A 124 -0.94 -5.32 -24.04
C SER A 124 0.41 -4.66 -24.34
N SER A 125 0.44 -3.72 -25.29
CA SER A 125 1.67 -2.96 -25.61
C SER A 125 2.00 -1.86 -24.60
N MET A 126 1.08 -1.53 -23.69
CA MET A 126 1.21 -0.43 -22.73
C MET A 126 1.49 -0.91 -21.31
N GLU A 127 1.82 -2.20 -21.12
CA GLU A 127 2.08 -2.75 -19.80
C GLU A 127 3.31 -2.12 -19.15
N HIS A 128 3.22 -1.91 -17.84
CA HIS A 128 4.39 -1.58 -17.04
C HIS A 128 5.33 -2.79 -16.98
N HIS A 129 6.65 -2.56 -16.89
CA HIS A 129 7.67 -3.62 -16.86
C HIS A 129 7.53 -4.65 -15.74
N SER A 130 6.70 -4.39 -14.73
CA SER A 130 6.44 -5.30 -13.63
C SER A 130 5.32 -6.32 -13.92
N ASN A 131 4.61 -6.18 -15.04
CA ASN A 131 3.59 -7.12 -15.49
C ASN A 131 4.22 -8.31 -16.22
#